data_AF-A0A660MBV8-F1
#
_entry.id   AF-A0A660MBV8-F1
#
_cell.length_a   1.000
_cell.length_b   1.000
_cell.length_c   1.000
_cell.angle_alpha   90.00
_cell.angle_beta   90.00
_cell.angle_gamma   90.00
#
_symmetry.space_group_name_H-M   'P 1'
#
loop_
_entity.id
_entity.type
_entity.pdbx_description
1 polymer ?
#
loop_
_entity_poly.entity_id
_entity_poly.type
_entity_poly.pdbx_seq_one_letter_code
_entity_poly.pdbx_strand_id
1 'polypeptide(L)'
;QVHGGIREALEYASHIAKIELNSVTDNPVFIKNEETNLVEVMAGGNFHGESVGIAMDALAIAISELANISARRIAALLDDRFNNGLPVFLRATEKMRTGLMILQYTYSLTSLRK
;
A
#
# COMPACT_ATOMS: atom_id res chain seq x y z
N GLN A 1 -8.66 0.64 -14.46
CA GLN A 1 -9.55 0.13 -13.39
C GLN A 1 -8.75 -0.27 -12.15
N VAL A 2 -8.00 -1.37 -12.13
CA VAL A 2 -7.24 -1.82 -10.92
C VAL A 2 -6.28 -0.76 -10.35
N HIS A 3 -5.37 -0.21 -11.16
CA HIS A 3 -4.44 0.85 -10.71
C HIS A 3 -5.13 2.14 -10.27
N GLY A 4 -6.34 2.41 -10.76
CA GLY A 4 -7.13 3.57 -10.36
C GLY A 4 -7.58 3.45 -8.91
N GLY A 5 -8.22 2.32 -8.55
CA GLY A 5 -8.66 2.07 -7.17
C GLY A 5 -7.50 2.02 -6.18
N ILE A 6 -6.33 1.51 -6.58
CA ILE A 6 -5.12 1.53 -5.74
C ILE A 6 -4.64 2.97 -5.49
N ARG A 7 -4.66 3.82 -6.52
CA ARG A 7 -4.29 5.23 -6.39
C ARG A 7 -5.25 5.98 -5.45
N GLU A 8 -6.55 5.72 -5.54
CA GLU A 8 -7.55 6.31 -4.65
C GLU A 8 -7.31 5.94 -3.18
N ALA A 9 -7.01 4.66 -2.90
CA ALA A 9 -6.66 4.22 -1.55
C ALA A 9 -5.37 4.89 -1.02
N LEU A 10 -4.37 5.06 -1.88
CA LEU A 10 -3.14 5.78 -1.53
C LEU A 10 -3.39 7.27 -1.24
N GLU A 11 -4.21 7.92 -2.05
CA GLU A 11 -4.61 9.32 -1.86
C GLU A 11 -5.37 9.51 -0.53
N TYR A 12 -6.29 8.59 -0.22
CA TYR A 12 -7.00 8.58 1.07
C TYR A 12 -6.04 8.44 2.25
N ALA A 13 -5.15 7.44 2.22
CA ALA A 13 -4.17 7.23 3.27
C ALA A 13 -3.22 8.43 3.45
N SER A 14 -2.75 9.01 2.33
CA SER A 14 -1.90 10.20 2.36
C SER A 14 -2.65 11.41 2.93
N HIS A 15 -3.92 11.58 2.61
CA HIS A 15 -4.74 12.67 3.13
C HIS A 15 -4.91 12.58 4.65
N ILE A 16 -5.26 11.40 5.17
CA ILE A 16 -5.40 11.19 6.62
C ILE A 16 -4.07 11.37 7.34
N ALA A 17 -2.98 10.80 6.82
CA ALA A 17 -1.65 10.97 7.40
C ALA A 17 -1.22 12.45 7.44
N LYS A 18 -1.54 13.24 6.41
CA LYS A 18 -1.27 14.68 6.41
C LYS A 18 -2.05 15.42 7.49
N ILE A 19 -3.32 15.08 7.71
CA ILE A 19 -4.12 15.69 8.77
C ILE A 19 -3.50 15.35 10.13
N GLU A 20 -3.20 14.08 10.38
CA GLU A 20 -2.69 13.64 11.68
C GLU A 20 -1.30 14.19 11.99
N LEU A 21 -0.41 14.25 11.01
CA LEU A 21 0.92 14.85 11.18
C LEU A 21 0.87 16.34 11.51
N ASN A 22 -0.24 17.02 11.22
CA ASN A 22 -0.46 18.43 11.49
C ASN A 22 -1.52 18.68 12.57
N SER A 23 -1.99 17.63 13.27
CA SER A 23 -2.96 17.75 14.37
C SER A 23 -2.26 17.81 15.73
N VAL A 24 -2.99 18.22 16.76
CA VAL A 24 -2.51 18.17 18.16
C VAL A 24 -2.98 16.86 18.78
N THR A 25 -2.17 15.81 18.61
CA THR A 25 -2.45 14.45 19.14
C THR A 25 -2.00 14.29 20.60
N ASP A 26 -2.33 15.25 21.46
CA ASP A 26 -1.94 15.26 22.87
C ASP A 26 -3.17 15.37 23.77
N ASN A 27 -2.99 15.05 25.05
CA ASN A 27 -4.02 15.17 26.07
C ASN A 27 -3.41 15.35 27.48
N PRO A 28 -3.78 16.42 28.23
CA PRO A 28 -4.72 17.48 27.87
C PRO A 28 -4.11 18.52 26.92
N VAL A 29 -4.97 19.24 26.20
CA VAL A 29 -4.56 20.36 25.35
C VAL A 29 -4.76 21.67 26.11
N PHE A 30 -3.79 22.57 26.04
CA PHE A 30 -3.85 23.91 26.61
C PHE A 30 -4.18 24.91 25.50
N ILE A 31 -5.31 25.61 25.63
CA ILE A 31 -5.79 26.56 24.62
C ILE A 31 -5.87 27.94 25.23
N LYS A 32 -5.31 28.94 24.55
CA LYS A 32 -5.41 30.33 24.96
C LYS A 32 -6.74 30.91 24.48
N ASN A 33 -7.53 31.45 25.40
CA ASN A 33 -8.74 32.20 25.09
C ASN A 33 -8.34 33.64 24.67
N GLU A 34 -8.66 34.04 23.43
CA GLU A 34 -8.26 35.35 22.89
C GLU A 34 -9.00 36.52 23.54
N GLU A 35 -10.21 36.32 24.05
CA GLU A 35 -11.02 37.37 24.67
C GLU A 35 -10.62 37.61 26.13
N THR A 36 -10.40 36.53 26.89
CA THR A 36 -10.09 36.61 28.33
C THR A 36 -8.59 36.62 28.62
N ASN A 37 -7.77 36.28 27.62
CA ASN A 37 -6.31 36.13 27.72
C ASN A 37 -5.87 35.05 28.75
N LEU A 38 -6.79 34.17 29.16
CA LEU A 38 -6.57 33.04 30.06
C LEU A 38 -6.26 31.76 29.28
N VAL A 39 -5.65 30.77 29.94
CA VAL A 39 -5.41 29.44 29.38
C VAL A 39 -6.46 28.47 29.90
N GLU A 40 -7.17 27.83 28.98
CA GLU A 40 -8.12 26.76 29.24
C GLU A 40 -7.45 25.40 29.03
N VAL A 41 -7.82 24.42 29.86
CA VAL A 41 -7.31 23.05 29.78
C VAL A 41 -8.44 22.15 29.28
N MET A 42 -8.25 21.54 28.12
CA MET A 42 -9.21 20.62 27.53
C MET A 42 -8.69 19.19 27.60
N ALA A 43 -9.41 18.32 28.33
CA ALA A 43 -9.16 16.89 28.31
C ALA A 43 -9.98 16.23 27.18
N GLY A 44 -9.36 15.36 26.39
CA GLY A 44 -9.96 14.70 25.23
C GLY A 44 -9.25 13.41 24.84
N GLY A 45 -9.56 12.92 23.64
CA GLY A 45 -9.05 11.65 23.10
C GLY A 45 -8.14 11.79 21.89
N ASN A 46 -7.53 12.97 21.68
CA ASN A 46 -6.79 13.28 20.44
C ASN A 46 -5.56 12.40 20.20
N PHE A 47 -5.10 11.66 21.20
CA PHE A 47 -4.03 10.66 21.07
C PHE A 47 -4.48 9.39 20.31
N HIS A 48 -5.78 9.21 20.07
CA HIS A 48 -6.32 7.98 19.48
C HIS A 48 -6.30 8.04 17.95
N GLY A 49 -5.32 7.36 17.34
CA GLY A 49 -5.12 7.34 15.88
C GLY A 49 -6.05 6.40 15.09
N GLU A 50 -7.34 6.33 15.44
CA GLU A 50 -8.30 5.41 14.78
C GLU A 50 -8.42 5.69 13.28
N SER A 51 -8.44 6.97 12.91
CA SER A 51 -8.49 7.43 11.52
C SER A 51 -7.30 6.90 10.71
N VAL A 52 -6.10 6.95 11.29
CA VAL A 52 -4.87 6.41 10.69
C VAL A 52 -4.96 4.90 10.56
N GLY A 53 -5.45 4.19 11.59
CA GLY A 53 -5.64 2.74 11.57
C GLY A 53 -6.51 2.30 10.38
N ILE A 54 -7.72 2.87 10.27
CA ILE A 54 -8.65 2.59 9.17
C ILE A 54 -8.01 2.89 7.80
N ALA A 55 -7.28 3.99 7.70
CA ALA A 55 -6.62 4.37 6.45
C ALA A 55 -5.49 3.40 6.06
N MET A 56 -4.73 2.89 7.03
CA MET A 56 -3.67 1.92 6.80
C MET A 56 -4.23 0.54 6.41
N ASP A 57 -5.35 0.12 7.00
CA ASP A 57 -6.02 -1.14 6.62
C ASP A 57 -6.50 -1.11 5.17
N ALA A 58 -7.14 -0.01 4.76
CA ALA A 58 -7.55 0.19 3.38
C ALA A 58 -6.36 0.18 2.42
N LEU A 59 -5.25 0.83 2.81
CA LEU A 59 -4.02 0.83 2.02
C LEU A 59 -3.39 -0.57 1.93
N ALA A 60 -3.39 -1.35 3.01
CA ALA A 60 -2.85 -2.71 3.03
C ALA A 60 -3.60 -3.64 2.06
N ILE A 61 -4.94 -3.53 2.00
CA ILE A 61 -5.76 -4.24 1.02
C ILE A 61 -5.37 -3.82 -0.41
N ALA A 62 -5.27 -2.51 -0.67
CA ALA A 62 -4.92 -1.99 -1.99
C ALA A 62 -3.53 -2.45 -2.47
N ILE A 63 -2.52 -2.42 -1.60
CA ILE A 63 -1.16 -2.92 -1.90
C ILE A 63 -1.18 -4.42 -2.19
N SER A 64 -2.00 -5.19 -1.46
CA SER A 64 -2.12 -6.64 -1.69
C SER A 64 -2.69 -6.95 -3.07
N GLU A 65 -3.68 -6.19 -3.52
CA GLU A 65 -4.23 -6.32 -4.88
C GLU A 65 -3.25 -5.84 -5.96
N LEU A 66 -2.47 -4.79 -5.69
CA LEU A 66 -1.37 -4.35 -6.58
C LEU A 66 -0.30 -5.44 -6.75
N ALA A 67 0.09 -6.10 -5.65
CA ALA A 67 1.04 -7.19 -5.67
C ALA A 67 0.50 -8.39 -6.48
N ASN A 68 -0.78 -8.74 -6.27
CA ASN A 68 -1.43 -9.83 -6.98
C ASN A 68 -1.47 -9.59 -8.50
N ILE A 69 -1.91 -8.41 -8.96
CA ILE A 69 -1.92 -8.12 -10.41
C ILE A 69 -0.50 -8.08 -11.00
N SER A 70 0.49 -7.64 -10.22
CA SER A 70 1.89 -7.64 -10.65
C SER A 70 2.41 -9.07 -10.82
N ALA A 71 2.12 -9.96 -9.88
CA ALA A 71 2.46 -11.39 -9.96
C ALA A 71 1.80 -12.06 -11.17
N ARG A 72 0.52 -11.77 -11.46
CA ARG A 72 -0.18 -12.32 -12.64
C ARG A 72 0.42 -11.84 -13.96
N ARG A 73 0.88 -10.59 -14.04
CA ARG A 73 1.58 -10.06 -15.22
C ARG A 73 2.93 -10.74 -15.43
N ILE A 74 3.70 -10.96 -14.36
CA ILE A 74 4.97 -11.70 -14.45
C ILE A 74 4.68 -13.14 -14.91
N ALA A 75 3.68 -13.80 -14.33
CA ALA A 75 3.30 -15.16 -14.73
C ALA A 75 2.95 -15.25 -16.23
N ALA A 76 2.13 -14.33 -16.74
CA ALA A 76 1.77 -14.28 -18.15
C ALA A 76 2.97 -13.97 -19.07
N LEU A 77 3.93 -13.16 -18.62
CA LEU A 77 5.12 -12.82 -19.39
C LEU A 77 6.11 -14.01 -19.49
N LEU A 78 6.19 -14.84 -18.45
CA LEU A 78 7.14 -15.96 -18.40
C LEU A 78 6.60 -17.23 -19.09
N ASP A 79 5.30 -17.30 -19.33
CA ASP A 79 4.61 -18.43 -19.95
C ASP A 79 4.47 -18.22 -21.46
N ASP A 80 5.05 -19.12 -22.25
CA ASP A 80 5.07 -19.06 -23.72
C ASP A 80 3.69 -19.11 -24.36
N ARG A 81 2.68 -19.59 -23.62
CA ARG A 81 1.28 -19.60 -24.07
C ARG A 81 0.64 -18.21 -24.04
N PHE A 82 1.15 -17.29 -23.22
CA PHE A 82 0.55 -15.97 -22.98
C PHE A 82 1.46 -14.79 -23.33
N ASN A 83 2.76 -15.03 -23.54
CA ASN A 83 3.76 -13.98 -23.70
C ASN A 83 3.95 -13.46 -25.14
N ASN A 84 3.05 -13.78 -26.07
CA ASN A 84 3.04 -13.32 -27.47
C ASN A 84 4.32 -13.64 -28.27
N GLY A 85 4.80 -14.89 -28.16
CA GLY A 85 5.93 -15.39 -28.97
C GLY A 85 7.30 -15.09 -28.38
N LEU A 86 7.37 -14.67 -27.12
CA LEU A 86 8.63 -14.54 -26.40
C LEU A 86 9.15 -15.92 -25.97
N PRO A 87 10.48 -16.09 -25.84
CA PRO A 87 11.04 -17.33 -25.32
C PRO A 87 10.49 -17.67 -23.94
N VAL A 88 10.21 -18.96 -23.69
CA VAL A 88 9.77 -19.44 -22.37
C VAL A 88 10.74 -18.99 -21.26
N PHE A 89 10.18 -18.48 -20.16
CA PHE A 89 10.92 -17.86 -19.04
C PHE A 89 11.87 -16.72 -19.45
N LEU A 90 11.67 -16.09 -20.62
CA LEU A 90 12.56 -15.10 -21.22
C LEU A 90 14.02 -15.57 -21.31
N ARG A 91 14.23 -16.86 -21.59
CA ARG A 91 15.58 -17.44 -21.71
C ARG A 91 16.25 -16.95 -23.00
N ALA A 92 17.52 -16.54 -22.91
CA ALA A 92 18.30 -16.06 -24.06
C ALA A 92 18.69 -17.17 -25.06
N THR A 93 18.78 -18.43 -24.61
CA THR A 93 19.21 -19.58 -25.44
C THR A 93 18.51 -20.86 -24.99
N GLU A 94 18.18 -21.75 -25.92
CA GLU A 94 17.20 -22.82 -25.67
C GLU A 94 17.65 -24.01 -24.80
N LYS A 95 18.95 -24.24 -24.58
CA LYS A 95 19.38 -25.60 -24.18
C LYS A 95 19.93 -25.80 -22.76
N MET A 96 20.22 -24.75 -21.99
CA MET A 96 20.86 -24.95 -20.66
C MET A 96 20.63 -23.88 -19.60
N ARG A 97 19.68 -22.95 -19.79
CA ARG A 97 19.40 -21.88 -18.83
C ARG A 97 17.92 -21.87 -18.47
N THR A 98 17.64 -21.80 -17.17
CA THR A 98 16.28 -21.66 -16.61
C THR A 98 15.70 -20.26 -16.82
N GLY A 99 16.48 -19.32 -17.35
CA GLY A 99 16.03 -17.94 -17.57
C GLY A 99 15.55 -17.31 -16.27
N LEU A 100 14.37 -16.70 -16.31
CA LEU A 100 13.72 -16.08 -15.15
C LEU A 100 12.73 -17.00 -14.43
N MET A 101 12.80 -18.32 -14.65
CA MET A 101 11.91 -19.29 -13.99
C MET A 101 11.89 -19.13 -12.46
N ILE A 102 13.02 -18.79 -11.84
CA ILE A 102 13.12 -18.61 -10.38
C ILE A 102 12.18 -17.52 -9.85
N LEU A 103 11.83 -16.51 -10.67
CA LEU A 103 10.90 -15.46 -10.27
C LEU A 103 9.53 -16.04 -9.90
N GLN A 104 9.13 -17.18 -10.47
CA GLN A 104 7.88 -17.85 -10.14
C GLN A 104 7.81 -18.25 -8.68
N TYR A 105 8.90 -18.75 -8.10
CA TYR A 105 8.95 -19.09 -6.68
C TYR A 105 8.88 -17.83 -5.80
N THR A 106 9.57 -16.77 -6.22
CA THR A 106 9.63 -15.51 -5.46
C THR A 106 8.29 -14.78 -5.42
N TYR A 107 7.63 -14.58 -6.56
CA TYR A 107 6.33 -13.90 -6.56
C TYR A 107 5.21 -14.79 -6.02
N SER A 108 5.30 -16.12 -6.18
CA SER A 108 4.26 -17.01 -5.65
C SER A 108 4.21 -16.95 -4.14
N LEU A 109 5.37 -16.87 -3.46
CA LEU A 109 5.46 -16.72 -2.01
C LEU A 109 4.72 -15.46 -1.50
N THR A 110 4.78 -14.37 -2.26
CA THR A 110 4.10 -13.11 -1.91
C THR A 110 2.61 -13.13 -2.28
N SER A 111 2.20 -13.95 -3.25
CA SER A 111 0.78 -14.10 -3.63
C SER A 111 0.01 -15.21 -2.91
N LEU A 112 0.70 -16.16 -2.26
CA LEU A 112 0.11 -17.34 -1.58
C LEU A 112 -0.38 -17.07 -0.15
N ARG A 113 -0.21 -15.85 0.38
CA ARG A 113 -0.86 -15.43 1.63
C ARG A 113 -2.26 -14.85 1.33
N LYS A 114 -3.17 -15.71 0.87
CA LYS A 114 -4.62 -15.53 1.02
C LYS A 114 -5.17 -16.74 1.75
#